data_AF-A0A6G5QEH9-F1
#
_entry.id   AF-A0A6G5QEH9-F1
#
_cell.length_a   1.000
_cell.length_b   1.000
_cell.length_c   1.000
_cell.angle_alpha   90.00
_cell.angle_beta   90.00
_cell.angle_gamma   90.00
#
_symmetry.space_group_name_H-M   'P 1'
#
loop_
_entity.id
_entity.type
_entity.pdbx_description
1 polymer ?
#
loop_
_entity_poly.entity_id
_entity_poly.type
_entity_poly.pdbx_seq_one_letter_code
_entity_poly.pdbx_strand_id
1 'polypeptide(L)'
;MKFSLFRERNFANYNFFEADEKSYKDFIKFAFDEFRLKNTDTPWYLALDDKAFNSYPNFTQKHQICISHVDFKDAIFQFRISSENSVNSLGYRLFINLDGVHKDFVSSDITQTDKVVIKIKDEILKEFDCLSKCGWWITDVWRDMFEIKQDSDSFDFINEILSHDYTAEILKINQTLFNAQINGELDDFVSKLAVLD
;
A
#
# COMPACT_ATOMS: atom_id res chain seq x y z
N MET A 1 -0.89 9.97 -20.74
CA MET A 1 -2.22 10.63 -20.91
C MET A 1 -2.54 11.37 -19.62
N LYS A 2 -3.02 12.62 -19.70
CA LYS A 2 -3.42 13.38 -18.50
C LYS A 2 -4.71 12.86 -17.88
N PHE A 3 -4.85 12.95 -16.55
CA PHE A 3 -6.06 12.56 -15.83
C PHE A 3 -7.32 13.29 -16.32
N SER A 4 -7.24 14.59 -16.59
CA SER A 4 -8.40 15.35 -17.11
C SER A 4 -8.94 14.75 -18.41
N LEU A 5 -8.06 14.43 -19.35
CA LEU A 5 -8.40 13.80 -20.63
C LEU A 5 -8.93 12.37 -20.43
N PHE A 6 -8.35 11.62 -19.50
CA PHE A 6 -8.84 10.29 -19.14
C PHE A 6 -10.28 10.38 -18.61
N ARG A 7 -10.53 11.31 -17.68
CA ARG A 7 -11.84 11.52 -17.08
C ARG A 7 -12.86 11.94 -18.14
N GLU A 8 -12.56 12.92 -18.98
CA GLU A 8 -13.45 13.36 -20.06
C GLU A 8 -13.87 12.21 -20.99
N ARG A 9 -12.94 11.32 -21.34
CA ARG A 9 -13.21 10.17 -22.22
C ARG A 9 -14.07 9.09 -21.57
N ASN A 10 -13.98 8.93 -20.25
CA ASN A 10 -14.60 7.83 -19.53
C ASN A 10 -15.81 8.26 -18.68
N PHE A 11 -16.04 9.56 -18.48
CA PHE A 11 -17.08 10.07 -17.59
C PHE A 11 -18.48 9.55 -17.94
N ALA A 12 -18.78 9.44 -19.24
CA ALA A 12 -20.05 8.92 -19.73
C ALA A 12 -20.29 7.43 -19.40
N ASN A 13 -19.23 6.69 -19.06
CA ASN A 13 -19.31 5.27 -18.67
C ASN A 13 -19.60 5.08 -17.18
N TYR A 14 -19.61 6.16 -16.39
CA TYR A 14 -19.77 6.09 -14.94
C TYR A 14 -21.15 6.61 -14.49
N ASN A 15 -21.70 5.98 -13.46
CA ASN A 15 -22.84 6.52 -12.74
C ASN A 15 -22.40 7.80 -12.01
N PHE A 16 -23.23 8.85 -12.05
CA PHE A 16 -22.98 10.12 -11.38
C PHE A 16 -22.51 9.98 -9.92
N PHE A 17 -23.08 9.03 -9.17
CA PHE A 17 -22.74 8.81 -7.75
C PHE A 17 -21.36 8.17 -7.51
N GLU A 18 -20.78 7.50 -8.51
CA GLU A 18 -19.53 6.74 -8.38
C GLU A 18 -18.45 7.26 -9.35
N ALA A 19 -18.76 8.32 -10.11
CA ALA A 19 -17.95 8.75 -11.24
C ALA A 19 -16.54 9.16 -10.84
N ASP A 20 -16.40 9.91 -9.74
CA ASP A 20 -15.09 10.36 -9.28
C ASP A 20 -14.25 9.18 -8.79
N GLU A 21 -14.82 8.34 -7.92
CA GLU A 21 -14.11 7.18 -7.36
C GLU A 21 -13.63 6.22 -8.45
N LYS A 22 -14.54 5.86 -9.39
CA LYS A 22 -14.20 5.00 -10.53
C LYS A 22 -13.18 5.64 -11.46
N SER A 23 -13.28 6.94 -11.71
CA SER A 23 -12.31 7.65 -12.57
C SER A 23 -10.90 7.55 -12.01
N TYR A 24 -10.70 7.76 -10.71
CA TYR A 24 -9.36 7.67 -10.11
C TYR A 24 -8.81 6.23 -10.14
N LYS A 25 -9.65 5.26 -9.77
CA LYS A 25 -9.23 3.86 -9.75
C LYS A 25 -8.88 3.34 -11.14
N ASP A 26 -9.72 3.60 -12.13
CA ASP A 26 -9.46 3.20 -13.52
C ASP A 26 -8.25 3.96 -14.09
N PHE A 27 -8.04 5.21 -13.68
CA PHE A 27 -6.85 5.96 -14.05
C PHE A 27 -5.58 5.32 -13.48
N ILE A 28 -5.55 4.92 -12.20
CA ILE A 28 -4.38 4.25 -11.61
C ILE A 28 -4.09 2.93 -12.34
N LYS A 29 -5.13 2.15 -12.65
CA LYS A 29 -4.98 0.93 -13.45
C LYS A 29 -4.36 1.23 -14.81
N PHE A 30 -4.93 2.19 -15.54
CA PHE A 30 -4.45 2.61 -16.85
C PHE A 30 -3.00 3.12 -16.80
N ALA A 31 -2.69 3.94 -15.81
CA ALA A 31 -1.37 4.48 -15.56
C ALA A 31 -0.32 3.40 -15.29
N PHE A 32 -0.68 2.41 -14.48
CA PHE A 32 0.20 1.27 -14.21
C PHE A 32 0.42 0.39 -15.44
N ASP A 33 -0.63 0.16 -16.24
CA ASP A 33 -0.52 -0.59 -17.49
C ASP A 33 0.40 0.14 -18.49
N GLU A 34 0.26 1.46 -18.65
CA GLU A 34 1.19 2.26 -19.46
C GLU A 34 2.63 2.25 -18.95
N PHE A 35 2.81 2.31 -17.63
CA PHE A 35 4.12 2.16 -17.00
C PHE A 35 4.76 0.82 -17.32
N ARG A 36 4.00 -0.29 -17.23
CA ARG A 36 4.49 -1.65 -17.56
C ARG A 36 4.83 -1.82 -19.02
N LEU A 37 4.06 -1.21 -19.93
CA LEU A 37 4.35 -1.26 -21.36
C LEU A 37 5.71 -0.62 -21.70
N LYS A 38 6.12 0.40 -20.93
CA LYS A 38 7.41 1.07 -21.09
C LYS A 38 8.53 0.45 -20.23
N ASN A 39 8.17 -0.30 -19.19
CA ASN A 39 9.09 -0.97 -18.27
C ASN A 39 8.72 -2.47 -18.16
N THR A 40 9.05 -3.25 -19.18
CA THR A 40 8.58 -4.64 -19.33
C THR A 40 9.07 -5.58 -18.23
N ASP A 41 10.25 -5.31 -17.67
CA ASP A 41 10.88 -6.13 -16.63
C ASP A 41 10.64 -5.60 -15.21
N THR A 42 9.62 -4.74 -15.05
CA THR A 42 9.31 -4.17 -13.74
C THR A 42 8.95 -5.24 -12.71
N PRO A 43 9.56 -5.25 -11.52
CA PRO A 43 9.23 -6.17 -10.44
C PRO A 43 7.96 -5.75 -9.67
N TRP A 44 7.28 -4.69 -10.12
CA TRP A 44 6.10 -4.15 -9.46
C TRP A 44 4.81 -4.78 -9.96
N TYR A 45 3.90 -5.06 -9.03
CA TYR A 45 2.59 -5.64 -9.28
C TYR A 45 1.48 -4.74 -8.74
N LEU A 46 0.42 -4.55 -9.51
CA LEU A 46 -0.80 -3.85 -9.09
C LEU A 46 -1.90 -4.87 -8.77
N ALA A 47 -2.43 -4.77 -7.57
CA ALA A 47 -3.64 -5.47 -7.13
C ALA A 47 -4.78 -4.45 -6.99
N LEU A 48 -5.98 -4.82 -7.46
CA LEU A 48 -7.19 -4.02 -7.36
C LEU A 48 -8.29 -4.90 -6.74
N ASP A 49 -8.85 -4.48 -5.61
CA ASP A 49 -9.89 -5.21 -4.86
C ASP A 49 -9.50 -6.65 -4.47
N ASP A 50 -8.19 -6.94 -4.42
CA ASP A 50 -7.71 -8.27 -4.09
C ASP A 50 -7.79 -8.49 -2.57
N LYS A 51 -8.61 -9.45 -2.16
CA LYS A 51 -8.81 -9.79 -0.74
C LYS A 51 -7.55 -10.25 -0.04
N ALA A 52 -6.58 -10.83 -0.75
CA ALA A 52 -5.27 -11.17 -0.18
C ALA A 52 -4.44 -9.92 0.17
N PHE A 53 -4.81 -8.77 -0.41
CA PHE A 53 -4.18 -7.48 -0.18
C PHE A 53 -5.09 -6.52 0.58
N ASN A 54 -6.27 -6.95 1.02
CA ASN A 54 -7.24 -6.07 1.68
C ASN A 54 -6.92 -5.92 3.17
N SER A 55 -6.73 -4.69 3.61
CA SER A 55 -6.44 -4.32 4.99
C SER A 55 -7.65 -3.83 5.79
N TYR A 56 -8.88 -4.30 5.56
CA TYR A 56 -10.06 -3.53 5.98
C TYR A 56 -11.14 -4.25 6.79
N PRO A 57 -11.58 -3.57 7.86
CA PRO A 57 -12.98 -3.45 8.25
C PRO A 57 -13.37 -1.97 8.50
N ASN A 58 -13.24 -1.02 7.55
CA ASN A 58 -14.21 0.11 7.52
C ASN A 58 -15.30 -0.13 6.47
N PHE A 59 -16.52 0.15 6.89
CA PHE A 59 -17.77 -0.16 6.21
C PHE A 59 -18.08 0.72 4.98
N THR A 60 -17.18 1.61 4.54
CA THR A 60 -17.54 2.68 3.57
C THR A 60 -16.72 2.75 2.29
N GLN A 61 -15.50 2.22 2.21
CA GLN A 61 -14.70 2.25 0.97
C GLN A 61 -14.35 0.83 0.51
N LYS A 62 -14.73 0.51 -0.73
CA LYS A 62 -14.73 -0.87 -1.26
C LYS A 62 -13.48 -1.27 -2.02
N HIS A 63 -12.45 -0.42 -2.10
CA HIS A 63 -11.43 -0.60 -3.13
C HIS A 63 -10.02 -0.31 -2.64
N GLN A 64 -9.29 -1.37 -2.27
CA GLN A 64 -7.86 -1.24 -2.02
C GLN A 64 -7.09 -1.48 -3.30
N ILE A 65 -6.57 -0.38 -3.82
CA ILE A 65 -5.55 -0.36 -4.85
C ILE A 65 -4.24 -0.55 -4.12
N CYS A 66 -3.46 -1.57 -4.49
CA CYS A 66 -2.17 -1.87 -3.86
C CYS A 66 -1.10 -2.11 -4.92
N ILE A 67 0.02 -1.39 -4.85
CA ILE A 67 1.22 -1.64 -5.65
C ILE A 67 2.28 -2.26 -4.73
N SER A 68 2.77 -3.43 -5.12
CA SER A 68 3.71 -4.23 -4.32
C SER A 68 4.89 -4.69 -5.16
N HIS A 69 6.05 -4.83 -4.53
CA HIS A 69 7.20 -5.47 -5.15
C HIS A 69 7.05 -7.00 -5.10
N VAL A 70 7.34 -7.69 -6.19
CA VAL A 70 7.13 -9.14 -6.32
C VAL A 70 7.86 -9.95 -5.24
N ASP A 71 9.08 -9.55 -4.91
CA ASP A 71 9.92 -10.24 -3.91
C ASP A 71 9.29 -10.25 -2.51
N PHE A 72 8.47 -9.26 -2.19
CA PHE A 72 7.85 -9.13 -0.87
C PHE A 72 6.38 -9.50 -0.88
N LYS A 73 5.77 -9.77 -2.05
CA LYS A 73 4.32 -9.97 -2.19
C LYS A 73 3.73 -10.90 -1.14
N ASP A 74 4.40 -12.01 -0.83
CA ASP A 74 3.90 -13.03 0.09
C ASP A 74 4.55 -12.97 1.48
N ALA A 75 5.35 -11.92 1.77
CA ALA A 75 5.93 -11.70 3.09
C ALA A 75 4.83 -11.42 4.14
N ILE A 76 5.05 -11.88 5.37
CA ILE A 76 4.11 -11.69 6.48
C ILE A 76 4.01 -10.21 6.81
N PHE A 77 5.15 -9.52 6.96
CA PHE A 77 5.21 -8.08 7.21
C PHE A 77 5.81 -7.38 6.00
N GLN A 78 5.08 -6.43 5.43
CA GLN A 78 5.58 -5.65 4.31
C GLN A 78 4.85 -4.31 4.17
N PHE A 79 5.58 -3.29 3.79
CA PHE A 79 5.01 -2.04 3.32
C PHE A 79 4.63 -2.15 1.85
N ARG A 80 3.42 -1.69 1.50
CA ARG A 80 2.96 -1.58 0.11
C ARG A 80 2.42 -0.18 -0.15
N ILE A 81 2.45 0.25 -1.40
CA ILE A 81 1.82 1.49 -1.82
C ILE A 81 0.31 1.22 -1.94
N SER A 82 -0.55 1.98 -1.29
CA SER A 82 -1.99 1.75 -1.32
C SER A 82 -2.85 3.01 -1.20
N SER A 83 -4.13 2.87 -1.57
CA SER A 83 -5.18 3.89 -1.40
C SER A 83 -5.96 3.64 -0.11
N GLU A 84 -5.54 4.23 1.01
CA GLU A 84 -6.08 3.85 2.33
C GLU A 84 -7.38 4.53 2.74
N ASN A 85 -7.65 5.73 2.23
CA ASN A 85 -8.80 6.55 2.64
C ASN A 85 -9.40 7.43 1.52
N SER A 86 -8.71 7.49 0.38
CA SER A 86 -9.18 8.17 -0.81
C SER A 86 -8.53 7.52 -2.02
N VAL A 87 -9.32 7.18 -3.02
CA VAL A 87 -8.82 6.56 -4.25
C VAL A 87 -8.02 7.53 -5.12
N ASN A 88 -8.02 8.83 -4.81
CA ASN A 88 -7.32 9.85 -5.58
C ASN A 88 -5.84 10.05 -5.17
N SER A 89 -5.32 9.23 -4.26
CA SER A 89 -3.99 9.40 -3.67
C SER A 89 -3.40 8.05 -3.30
N LEU A 90 -2.08 7.94 -3.33
CA LEU A 90 -1.35 6.74 -2.94
C LEU A 90 -0.37 7.06 -1.79
N GLY A 91 -0.26 6.16 -0.82
CA GLY A 91 0.67 6.25 0.31
C GLY A 91 1.19 4.87 0.69
N TYR A 92 1.98 4.76 1.76
CA TYR A 92 2.52 3.47 2.21
C TYR A 92 1.80 2.96 3.45
N ARG A 93 1.33 1.71 3.39
CA ARG A 93 0.81 0.98 4.56
C ARG A 93 1.68 -0.21 4.89
N LEU A 94 1.83 -0.49 6.18
CA LEU A 94 2.23 -1.81 6.65
C LEU A 94 1.07 -2.80 6.48
N PHE A 95 1.32 -3.86 5.73
CA PHE A 95 0.43 -5.01 5.58
C PHE A 95 0.97 -6.17 6.40
N ILE A 96 0.05 -6.84 7.12
CA ILE A 96 0.33 -8.06 7.87
C ILE A 96 -0.53 -9.20 7.31
N ASN A 97 0.12 -10.16 6.66
CA ASN A 97 -0.52 -11.35 6.11
C ASN A 97 -0.22 -12.57 6.99
N LEU A 98 -1.21 -13.02 7.77
CA LEU A 98 -1.11 -14.19 8.63
C LEU A 98 -2.16 -15.22 8.23
N ASP A 99 -1.73 -16.46 7.95
CA ASP A 99 -2.61 -17.56 7.56
C ASP A 99 -3.48 -17.26 6.31
N GLY A 100 -2.98 -16.42 5.40
CA GLY A 100 -3.72 -15.97 4.22
C GLY A 100 -4.85 -14.97 4.53
N VAL A 101 -4.92 -14.48 5.77
CA VAL A 101 -5.86 -13.49 6.25
C VAL A 101 -5.08 -12.24 6.66
N HIS A 102 -5.47 -11.11 6.10
CA HIS A 102 -4.92 -9.85 6.56
C HIS A 102 -5.45 -9.51 7.96
N LYS A 103 -4.55 -9.27 8.91
CA LYS A 103 -4.92 -8.80 10.24
C LYS A 103 -4.83 -7.27 10.25
N ASP A 104 -5.99 -6.61 10.28
CA ASP A 104 -6.06 -5.16 10.41
C ASP A 104 -6.03 -4.74 11.88
N PHE A 105 -5.50 -3.56 12.18
CA PHE A 105 -5.21 -3.18 13.56
C PHE A 105 -6.42 -2.55 14.26
N VAL A 106 -7.52 -2.43 13.54
CA VAL A 106 -8.78 -1.88 14.03
C VAL A 106 -9.73 -2.97 14.55
N SER A 107 -9.55 -4.24 14.18
CA SER A 107 -10.42 -5.31 14.66
C SER A 107 -9.85 -6.00 15.90
N SER A 108 -10.56 -5.81 17.02
CA SER A 108 -10.58 -6.51 18.31
C SER A 108 -9.70 -6.02 19.48
N ASP A 109 -8.42 -5.68 19.33
CA ASP A 109 -7.64 -5.02 20.40
C ASP A 109 -6.42 -4.25 19.85
N ILE A 110 -6.66 -2.99 19.46
CA ILE A 110 -5.65 -2.06 18.93
C ILE A 110 -4.39 -1.98 19.82
N THR A 111 -4.55 -2.18 21.13
CA THR A 111 -3.43 -2.08 22.07
C THR A 111 -2.44 -3.23 21.98
N GLN A 112 -2.83 -4.39 21.41
CA GLN A 112 -1.96 -5.55 21.27
C GLN A 112 -1.22 -5.55 19.94
N THR A 113 -1.90 -5.22 18.84
CA THR A 113 -1.27 -5.10 17.52
C THR A 113 -0.29 -3.92 17.47
N ASP A 114 -0.63 -2.79 18.11
CA ASP A 114 0.29 -1.65 18.28
C ASP A 114 1.53 -2.04 19.07
N LYS A 115 1.40 -2.85 20.14
CA LYS A 115 2.55 -3.35 20.90
C LYS A 115 3.47 -4.20 20.03
N VAL A 116 2.92 -5.06 19.17
CA VAL A 116 3.74 -5.88 18.27
C VAL A 116 4.46 -4.99 17.27
N VAL A 117 3.79 -4.02 16.66
CA VAL A 117 4.44 -3.14 15.68
C VAL A 117 5.44 -2.17 16.31
N ILE A 118 5.16 -1.64 17.50
CA ILE A 118 6.13 -0.85 18.26
C ILE A 118 7.36 -1.69 18.57
N LYS A 119 7.20 -2.97 18.94
CA LYS A 119 8.35 -3.84 19.14
C LYS A 119 9.10 -4.15 17.84
N ILE A 120 8.40 -4.42 16.73
CA ILE A 120 9.04 -4.58 15.42
C ILE A 120 9.84 -3.33 15.06
N LYS A 121 9.30 -2.13 15.32
CA LYS A 121 10.05 -0.88 15.21
C LYS A 121 11.30 -0.90 16.08
N ASP A 122 11.14 -1.10 17.37
CA ASP A 122 12.21 -0.89 18.34
C ASP A 122 13.30 -1.98 18.28
N GLU A 123 12.96 -3.19 17.83
CA GLU A 123 13.86 -4.34 17.82
C GLU A 123 14.43 -4.63 16.42
N ILE A 124 13.61 -4.58 15.37
CA ILE A 124 14.00 -4.96 13.99
C ILE A 124 14.26 -3.73 13.10
N LEU A 125 13.37 -2.73 13.14
CA LEU A 125 13.41 -1.57 12.25
C LEU A 125 13.97 -0.30 12.91
N LYS A 126 14.79 -0.47 13.94
CA LYS A 126 15.28 0.63 14.78
C LYS A 126 16.11 1.66 14.02
N GLU A 127 16.77 1.24 12.94
CA GLU A 127 17.63 2.07 12.09
C GLU A 127 16.89 2.99 11.11
N PHE A 128 15.58 2.80 10.93
CA PHE A 128 14.79 3.57 9.95
C PHE A 128 14.02 4.71 10.61
N ASP A 129 14.60 5.91 10.64
CA ASP A 129 13.99 7.09 11.27
C ASP A 129 12.73 7.60 10.55
N CYS A 130 12.57 7.27 9.27
CA CYS A 130 11.38 7.60 8.47
C CYS A 130 10.10 6.91 8.98
N LEU A 131 10.24 5.86 9.79
CA LEU A 131 9.11 5.14 10.37
C LEU A 131 8.71 5.73 11.72
N SER A 132 7.62 6.50 11.71
CA SER A 132 7.06 7.12 12.92
C SER A 132 6.47 6.09 13.88
N LYS A 133 6.80 6.20 15.18
CA LYS A 133 6.23 5.36 16.26
C LYS A 133 4.71 5.51 16.42
N CYS A 134 4.17 6.67 16.09
CA CYS A 134 2.74 6.98 16.20
C CYS A 134 2.00 6.84 14.85
N GLY A 135 2.75 6.60 13.76
CA GLY A 135 2.28 6.76 12.38
C GLY A 135 2.37 5.50 11.51
N TRP A 136 2.63 4.33 12.11
CA TRP A 136 2.56 3.02 11.41
C TRP A 136 1.23 2.75 10.71
N TRP A 137 0.21 3.55 11.07
CA TRP A 137 -1.18 3.35 10.71
C TRP A 137 -1.76 4.36 9.75
N ILE A 138 -1.24 5.57 9.65
CA ILE A 138 -1.85 6.59 8.81
C ILE A 138 -0.78 7.58 8.37
N THR A 139 -0.23 7.37 7.19
CA THR A 139 0.73 8.30 6.62
C THR A 139 0.00 9.40 5.86
N ASP A 140 -0.41 10.43 6.60
CA ASP A 140 -0.95 11.67 6.01
C ASP A 140 0.08 12.35 5.09
N VAL A 141 1.38 12.24 5.41
CA VAL A 141 2.46 12.88 4.63
C VAL A 141 2.64 12.25 3.24
N TRP A 142 2.62 10.92 3.13
CA TRP A 142 2.86 10.24 1.85
C TRP A 142 1.68 10.38 0.89
N ARG A 143 0.46 10.42 1.42
CA ARG A 143 -0.76 10.62 0.65
C ARG A 143 -0.72 11.93 -0.13
N ASP A 144 -0.35 13.00 0.57
CA ASP A 144 -0.36 14.35 -0.01
C ASP A 144 0.80 14.53 -1.02
N MET A 145 1.83 13.68 -0.96
CA MET A 145 2.90 13.66 -1.94
C MET A 145 2.47 13.12 -3.30
N PHE A 146 1.61 12.09 -3.35
CA PHE A 146 1.23 11.42 -4.59
C PHE A 146 -0.28 11.49 -4.86
N GLU A 147 -0.80 12.72 -4.89
CA GLU A 147 -2.19 13.01 -5.26
C GLU A 147 -2.36 13.04 -6.79
N ILE A 148 -3.47 12.47 -7.28
CA ILE A 148 -3.89 12.56 -8.68
C ILE A 148 -4.53 13.92 -8.93
N LYS A 149 -3.83 14.74 -9.70
CA LYS A 149 -4.26 16.08 -10.15
C LYS A 149 -4.77 16.02 -11.57
N GLN A 150 -5.49 17.05 -12.01
CA GLN A 150 -6.04 17.12 -13.37
C GLN A 150 -4.96 17.01 -14.45
N ASP A 151 -3.76 17.50 -14.16
CA ASP A 151 -2.61 17.48 -15.06
C ASP A 151 -1.66 16.31 -14.86
N SER A 152 -1.90 15.42 -13.89
CA SER A 152 -1.12 14.20 -13.70
C SER A 152 -1.10 13.38 -14.98
N ASP A 153 0.09 13.16 -15.54
CA ASP A 153 0.28 12.23 -16.64
C ASP A 153 0.36 10.80 -16.10
N SER A 154 -0.34 9.89 -16.75
CA SER A 154 -0.44 8.49 -16.37
C SER A 154 0.91 7.76 -16.30
N PHE A 155 1.87 8.02 -17.19
CA PHE A 155 3.17 7.38 -17.07
C PHE A 155 3.98 8.00 -15.93
N ASP A 156 4.07 9.33 -15.93
CA ASP A 156 4.89 10.06 -14.98
C ASP A 156 4.40 9.87 -13.54
N PHE A 157 3.08 9.77 -13.32
CA PHE A 157 2.49 9.53 -12.01
C PHE A 157 3.01 8.24 -11.34
N ILE A 158 2.99 7.11 -12.06
CA ILE A 158 3.52 5.85 -11.50
C ILE A 158 5.04 5.87 -11.42
N ASN A 159 5.70 6.43 -12.45
CA ASN A 159 7.15 6.50 -12.48
C ASN A 159 7.70 7.36 -11.33
N GLU A 160 7.08 8.49 -11.02
CA GLU A 160 7.43 9.38 -9.91
C GLU A 160 7.35 8.63 -8.58
N ILE A 161 6.23 7.96 -8.32
CA ILE A 161 6.08 7.15 -7.10
C ILE A 161 7.19 6.11 -7.04
N LEU A 162 7.34 5.27 -8.07
CA LEU A 162 8.25 4.11 -7.99
C LEU A 162 9.74 4.47 -8.01
N SER A 163 10.10 5.63 -8.56
CA SER A 163 11.48 6.13 -8.59
C SER A 163 11.82 7.04 -7.39
N HIS A 164 10.85 7.37 -6.55
CA HIS A 164 11.06 8.25 -5.40
C HIS A 164 12.00 7.63 -4.36
N ASP A 165 12.81 8.45 -3.68
CA ASP A 165 13.75 8.02 -2.63
C ASP A 165 13.04 7.27 -1.49
N TYR A 166 11.85 7.74 -1.07
CA TYR A 166 10.99 7.02 -0.13
C TYR A 166 10.65 5.59 -0.58
N THR A 167 10.39 5.36 -1.86
CA THR A 167 10.16 4.00 -2.37
C THR A 167 11.39 3.14 -2.21
N ALA A 168 12.57 3.68 -2.53
CA ALA A 168 13.83 2.99 -2.33
C ALA A 168 14.09 2.68 -0.85
N GLU A 169 13.74 3.58 0.07
CA GLU A 169 13.88 3.37 1.50
C GLU A 169 12.89 2.33 2.04
N ILE A 170 11.64 2.35 1.58
CA ILE A 170 10.63 1.35 1.92
C ILE A 170 11.04 -0.04 1.42
N LEU A 171 11.67 -0.16 0.25
CA LEU A 171 12.22 -1.44 -0.21
C LEU A 171 13.33 -1.97 0.72
N LYS A 172 14.18 -1.09 1.27
CA LYS A 172 15.19 -1.51 2.26
C LYS A 172 14.52 -2.01 3.54
N ILE A 173 13.49 -1.33 4.01
CA ILE A 173 12.70 -1.74 5.18
C ILE A 173 12.08 -3.12 4.94
N ASN A 174 11.45 -3.32 3.79
CA ASN A 174 10.86 -4.60 3.42
C ASN A 174 11.92 -5.71 3.36
N GLN A 175 13.10 -5.42 2.82
CA GLN A 175 14.19 -6.38 2.82
C GLN A 175 14.64 -6.75 4.24
N THR A 176 14.73 -5.78 5.16
CA THR A 176 15.06 -6.04 6.57
C THR A 176 14.01 -6.94 7.23
N LEU A 177 12.72 -6.64 7.03
CA LEU A 177 11.62 -7.47 7.52
C LEU A 177 11.67 -8.89 6.94
N PHE A 178 11.90 -9.00 5.64
CA PHE A 178 11.95 -10.28 4.94
C PHE A 178 13.11 -11.15 5.43
N ASN A 179 14.29 -10.56 5.63
CA ASN A 179 15.44 -11.27 6.20
C ASN A 179 15.16 -11.72 7.64
N ALA A 180 14.59 -10.85 8.48
CA ALA A 180 14.21 -11.19 9.85
C ALA A 180 13.18 -12.34 9.87
N GLN A 181 12.25 -12.37 8.92
CA GLN A 181 11.30 -13.46 8.75
C GLN A 181 12.01 -14.78 8.42
N ILE A 182 12.90 -14.78 7.43
CA ILE A 182 13.63 -15.98 7.00
C ILE A 182 14.51 -16.54 8.13
N ASN A 183 15.07 -15.65 8.96
CA ASN A 183 15.92 -16.01 10.09
C ASN A 183 15.14 -16.46 11.34
N GLY A 184 13.81 -16.42 11.32
CA GLY A 184 12.96 -16.75 12.47
C GLY A 184 12.93 -15.67 13.57
N GLU A 185 13.51 -14.49 13.33
CA GLU A 185 13.50 -13.37 14.28
C GLU A 185 12.07 -12.82 14.48
N LEU A 186 11.17 -13.09 13.53
CA LEU A 186 9.77 -12.69 13.59
C LEU A 186 8.82 -13.74 14.18
N ASP A 187 9.28 -14.98 14.42
CA ASP A 187 8.41 -16.09 14.86
C ASP A 187 7.67 -15.77 16.16
N ASP A 188 8.38 -15.11 17.07
CA ASP A 188 7.89 -14.69 18.37
C ASP A 188 6.84 -13.56 18.27
N PHE A 189 6.90 -12.73 17.22
CA PHE A 189 5.91 -11.70 16.92
C PHE A 189 4.69 -12.30 16.21
N VAL A 190 4.94 -13.15 15.21
CA VAL A 190 3.92 -13.90 14.47
C VAL A 190 3.06 -14.72 15.41
N SER A 191 3.67 -15.48 16.32
CA SER A 191 2.95 -16.29 17.30
C SER A 191 2.06 -15.45 18.22
N LYS A 192 2.52 -14.25 18.61
CA LYS A 192 1.71 -13.33 19.43
C LYS A 192 0.51 -12.78 18.66
N LEU A 193 0.70 -12.46 17.36
CA LEU A 193 -0.37 -11.96 16.50
C LEU A 193 -1.41 -13.03 16.14
N ALA A 194 -0.99 -14.28 15.96
CA ALA A 194 -1.89 -15.39 15.62
C ALA A 194 -2.92 -15.69 16.71
N VAL A 195 -2.64 -15.29 17.96
CA VAL A 195 -3.52 -15.49 19.14
C VAL A 195 -4.46 -14.29 19.36
N LEU A 196 -4.31 -13.21 18.56
CA LEU A 196 -5.22 -12.07 18.56
C LEU A 196 -6.43 -12.40 17.67
N ASP A 197 -7.50 -12.87 18.29
CA ASP A 197 -8.83 -13.07 17.68
C ASP A 197 -9.54 -11.73 17.45
#